data_AF-A0A4U8TN56-F1
#
_entry.id   AF-A0A4U8TN56-F1
#
_cell.length_a   1.000
_cell.length_b   1.000
_cell.length_c   1.000
_cell.angle_alpha   90.00
_cell.angle_beta   90.00
_cell.angle_gamma   90.00
#
_symmetry.space_group_name_H-M   'P 1'
#
loop_
_entity.id
_entity.type
_entity.pdbx_description
1 polymer ?
#
loop_
_entity_poly.entity_id
_entity_poly.type
_entity_poly.pdbx_seq_one_letter_code
_entity_poly.pdbx_strand_id
1 'polypeptide(L)'
;MDRVNLEVFRFEAGVDYLPYYTKLSFSFIPNHTLMDILTFVQNEINDYGYNKAYLALRINNIAIFENLSIIDLVQRFGTEWQIEPLSIYYASKDLLLNRQALWKKYENFFACVDFVSIEEKEELDKYLMLNLITPMSNEHYLGDGFFLYLKWLISRHPDKIQEIMQWLLNPQGGILHFVSIADMVYPRADALDEEIWDFMRDIVFPFDSKQRKALATLKTRA
;
A
#
# COMPACT_ATOMS: atom_id res chain seq x y z
N MET A 1 -24.12 25.84 8.55
CA MET A 1 -22.85 25.63 7.83
C MET A 1 -22.46 24.21 8.10
N ASP A 2 -22.23 23.44 7.04
CA ASP A 2 -21.83 22.04 7.18
C ASP A 2 -20.38 21.98 7.63
N ARG A 3 -20.09 21.01 8.50
CA ARG A 3 -18.82 20.94 9.23
C ARG A 3 -18.37 19.50 9.34
N VAL A 4 -17.06 19.30 9.26
CA VAL A 4 -16.39 18.04 9.56
C VAL A 4 -15.50 18.25 10.78
N ASN A 5 -15.60 17.33 11.73
CA ASN A 5 -14.72 17.24 12.89
C ASN A 5 -13.57 16.29 12.54
N LEU A 6 -12.35 16.74 12.78
CA LEU A 6 -11.12 16.06 12.37
C LEU A 6 -10.34 15.66 13.62
N GLU A 7 -9.88 14.41 13.66
CA GLU A 7 -8.84 13.94 14.56
C GLU A 7 -7.60 13.63 13.73
N VAL A 8 -6.61 14.51 13.80
CA VAL A 8 -5.46 14.47 12.90
C VAL A 8 -4.25 13.88 13.61
N PHE A 9 -3.68 12.83 13.04
CA PHE A 9 -2.47 12.18 13.53
C PHE A 9 -1.27 13.13 13.54
N ARG A 10 -0.54 13.13 14.65
CA ARG A 10 0.70 13.89 14.88
C ARG A 10 1.78 13.00 15.42
N PHE A 11 2.96 13.08 14.79
CA PHE A 11 4.15 12.35 15.20
C PHE A 11 5.36 12.83 14.42
N GLU A 12 6.50 12.98 15.07
CA GLU A 12 7.79 13.20 14.42
C GLU A 12 8.84 12.20 14.91
N ALA A 13 9.32 11.36 14.01
CA ALA A 13 10.28 10.30 14.32
C ALA A 13 11.60 10.89 14.83
N GLY A 14 12.05 10.43 16.00
CA GLY A 14 13.27 10.92 16.65
C GLY A 14 13.08 12.18 17.50
N VAL A 15 11.88 12.76 17.51
CA VAL A 15 11.51 13.90 18.37
C VAL A 15 10.45 13.46 19.38
N ASP A 16 9.35 12.89 18.89
CA ASP A 16 8.21 12.49 19.71
C ASP A 16 8.39 11.08 20.29
N TYR A 17 7.93 10.91 21.54
CA TYR A 17 7.92 9.60 22.21
C TYR A 17 6.75 8.71 21.77
N LEU A 18 5.55 9.29 21.62
CA LEU A 18 4.33 8.60 21.20
C LEU A 18 3.54 9.49 20.23
N PRO A 19 2.83 8.88 19.27
CA PRO A 19 1.89 9.62 18.43
C PRO A 19 0.72 10.16 19.27
N TYR A 20 0.16 11.28 18.84
CA TYR A 20 -1.02 11.89 19.43
C TYR A 20 -1.96 12.44 18.34
N TYR A 21 -3.16 12.86 18.73
CA TYR A 21 -4.17 13.39 17.82
C TYR A 21 -4.53 14.83 18.16
N THR A 22 -4.58 15.70 17.16
CA THR A 22 -5.07 17.06 17.28
C THR A 22 -6.50 17.14 16.74
N LYS A 23 -7.42 17.65 17.55
CA LYS A 23 -8.81 17.84 17.15
C LYS A 23 -9.02 19.18 16.48
N LEU A 24 -9.57 19.18 15.27
CA LEU A 24 -9.90 20.37 14.50
C LEU A 24 -11.34 20.31 14.00
N SER A 25 -11.85 21.45 13.55
CA SER A 25 -13.20 21.56 13.01
C SER A 25 -13.14 22.39 11.73
N PHE A 26 -13.47 21.76 10.61
CA PHE A 26 -13.43 22.38 9.28
C PHE A 26 -14.85 22.66 8.77
N SER A 27 -15.16 23.93 8.53
CA SER A 27 -16.39 24.34 7.85
C SER A 27 -16.19 24.25 6.34
N PHE A 28 -17.08 23.56 5.64
CA PHE A 28 -16.90 23.30 4.21
C PHE A 28 -18.02 23.88 3.34
N ILE A 29 -17.67 24.07 2.06
CA ILE A 29 -18.60 24.34 0.96
C ILE A 29 -18.50 23.19 -0.07
N PRO A 30 -19.50 22.97 -0.93
CA PRO A 30 -19.55 21.80 -1.81
C PRO A 30 -18.35 21.60 -2.75
N ASN A 31 -17.62 22.67 -3.07
CA ASN A 31 -16.46 22.63 -3.97
C ASN A 31 -15.14 22.30 -3.26
N HIS A 32 -15.13 22.20 -1.93
CA HIS A 32 -13.92 21.79 -1.22
C HIS A 32 -13.55 20.34 -1.51
N THR A 33 -12.27 20.07 -1.42
CA THR A 33 -11.64 18.78 -1.67
C THR A 33 -10.82 18.32 -0.47
N LEU A 34 -10.32 17.09 -0.51
CA LEU A 34 -9.41 16.58 0.51
C LEU A 34 -8.15 17.46 0.66
N MET A 35 -7.62 17.97 -0.45
CA MET A 35 -6.45 18.86 -0.43
C MET A 35 -6.73 20.18 0.30
N ASP A 36 -7.95 20.72 0.22
CA ASP A 36 -8.33 21.94 0.94
C ASP A 36 -8.32 21.71 2.45
N ILE A 37 -8.76 20.52 2.90
CA ILE A 37 -8.66 20.13 4.31
C ILE A 37 -7.19 20.01 4.73
N LEU A 38 -6.34 19.34 3.96
CA LEU A 38 -4.92 19.20 4.32
C LEU A 38 -4.21 20.56 4.36
N THR A 39 -4.57 21.48 3.48
CA THR A 39 -4.09 22.86 3.49
C THR A 39 -4.56 23.60 4.74
N PHE A 40 -5.84 23.45 5.12
CA PHE A 40 -6.37 23.98 6.37
C PHE A 40 -5.63 23.41 7.60
N VAL A 41 -5.44 22.09 7.65
CA VAL A 41 -4.71 21.42 8.74
C VAL A 41 -3.29 21.97 8.85
N GLN A 42 -2.57 22.17 7.74
CA GLN A 42 -1.24 22.77 7.75
C GLN A 42 -1.21 24.24 8.20
N ASN A 43 -2.29 24.99 7.99
CA ASN A 43 -2.39 26.37 8.47
C ASN A 43 -2.69 26.44 9.97
N GLU A 44 -3.51 25.52 10.49
CA GLU A 44 -3.87 25.45 11.92
C GLU A 44 -2.80 24.77 12.77
N ILE A 45 -2.09 23.80 12.19
CA ILE A 45 -1.05 23.03 12.85
C ILE A 45 0.31 23.46 12.29
N ASN A 46 1.09 24.13 13.14
CA ASN A 46 2.44 24.53 12.76
C ASN A 46 3.28 23.32 12.35
N ASP A 47 3.95 23.45 11.20
CA ASP A 47 4.89 22.47 10.66
C ASP A 47 4.27 21.07 10.40
N TYR A 48 3.00 21.03 9.98
CA TYR A 48 2.33 19.78 9.62
C TYR A 48 2.87 19.16 8.32
N GLY A 49 3.31 17.91 8.40
CA GLY A 49 3.89 17.14 7.31
C GLY A 49 2.88 16.34 6.49
N TYR A 50 2.74 16.67 5.21
CA TYR A 50 2.04 15.81 4.24
C TYR A 50 2.63 15.99 2.83
N ASN A 51 2.35 15.02 1.95
CA ASN A 51 2.84 15.08 0.58
C ASN A 51 1.90 15.91 -0.31
N LYS A 52 2.42 16.96 -0.96
CA LYS A 52 1.65 17.86 -1.82
C LYS A 52 1.49 17.37 -3.27
N ALA A 53 2.35 16.45 -3.70
CA ALA A 53 2.38 15.94 -5.08
C ALA A 53 1.47 14.73 -5.27
N TYR A 54 1.37 13.86 -4.26
CA TYR A 54 0.51 12.68 -4.29
C TYR A 54 -0.17 12.50 -2.93
N LEU A 55 -1.45 12.11 -2.97
CA LEU A 55 -2.21 11.80 -1.77
C LEU A 55 -2.03 10.33 -1.42
N ALA A 56 -1.79 10.08 -0.13
CA ALA A 56 -1.51 8.78 0.42
C ALA A 56 -1.76 8.84 1.92
N LEU A 57 -3.02 8.67 2.33
CA LEU A 57 -3.44 8.77 3.74
C LEU A 57 -4.61 7.84 4.03
N ARG A 58 -5.02 7.76 5.29
CA ARG A 58 -6.24 7.07 5.72
C ARG A 58 -7.24 8.05 6.31
N ILE A 59 -8.52 7.81 6.01
CA ILE A 59 -9.66 8.38 6.73
C ILE A 59 -10.42 7.23 7.36
N ASN A 60 -10.56 7.22 8.69
CA ASN A 60 -11.27 6.17 9.43
C ASN A 60 -10.79 4.75 9.05
N ASN A 61 -9.47 4.56 9.00
CA ASN A 61 -8.78 3.34 8.58
C ASN A 61 -8.94 2.94 7.10
N ILE A 62 -9.55 3.76 6.23
CA ILE A 62 -9.67 3.48 4.78
C ILE A 62 -8.64 4.31 4.01
N ALA A 63 -7.85 3.66 3.16
CA ALA A 63 -6.81 4.30 2.37
C ALA A 63 -7.40 5.14 1.24
N ILE A 64 -6.81 6.32 1.01
CA ILE A 64 -7.21 7.26 -0.04
C ILE A 64 -5.95 7.73 -0.76
N PHE A 65 -5.99 7.64 -2.09
CA PHE A 65 -4.88 8.01 -2.98
C PHE A 65 -5.21 9.19 -3.91
N GLU A 66 -6.45 9.67 -3.87
CA GLU A 66 -6.97 10.65 -4.82
C GLU A 66 -7.50 11.90 -4.13
N ASN A 67 -7.54 13.02 -4.86
CA ASN A 67 -8.13 14.26 -4.34
C ASN A 67 -9.64 14.27 -4.56
N LEU A 68 -10.37 13.70 -3.61
CA LEU A 68 -11.81 13.53 -3.69
C LEU A 68 -12.55 14.79 -3.21
N SER A 69 -13.81 14.94 -3.66
CA SER A 69 -14.67 16.02 -3.18
C SER A 69 -15.05 15.80 -1.71
N ILE A 70 -15.23 16.89 -0.97
CA ILE A 70 -15.69 16.83 0.42
C ILE A 70 -17.06 16.16 0.52
N ILE A 71 -17.92 16.36 -0.48
CA ILE A 71 -19.28 15.84 -0.49
C ILE A 71 -19.27 14.32 -0.57
N ASP A 72 -18.45 13.75 -1.46
CA ASP A 72 -18.31 12.29 -1.59
C ASP A 72 -17.74 11.66 -0.31
N LEU A 73 -16.73 12.32 0.26
CA LEU A 73 -16.12 11.88 1.52
C LEU A 73 -17.10 11.94 2.68
N VAL A 74 -17.91 13.00 2.81
CA VAL A 74 -18.92 13.11 3.87
C VAL A 74 -20.03 12.07 3.69
N GLN A 75 -20.45 11.80 2.45
CA GLN A 75 -21.41 10.74 2.16
C GLN A 75 -20.88 9.35 2.56
N ARG A 76 -19.57 9.10 2.37
CA ARG A 76 -18.93 7.82 2.68
C ARG A 76 -18.60 7.66 4.17
N PHE A 77 -18.01 8.69 4.78
CA PHE A 77 -17.38 8.61 6.11
C PHE A 77 -18.15 9.35 7.21
N GLY A 78 -19.22 10.07 6.86
CA GLY A 78 -19.92 10.96 7.79
C GLY A 78 -19.13 12.24 8.04
N THR A 79 -19.32 12.86 9.22
CA THR A 79 -18.69 14.15 9.58
C THR A 79 -17.62 14.03 10.66
N GLU A 80 -17.25 12.82 11.08
CA GLU A 80 -16.22 12.55 12.10
C GLU A 80 -15.08 11.77 11.44
N TRP A 81 -13.94 12.42 11.22
CA TRP A 81 -12.84 11.84 10.45
C TRP A 81 -11.57 11.75 11.29
N GLN A 82 -11.02 10.55 11.40
CA GLN A 82 -9.67 10.31 11.87
C GLN A 82 -8.73 10.25 10.66
N ILE A 83 -7.81 11.20 10.56
CA ILE A 83 -6.84 11.32 9.46
C ILE A 83 -5.49 10.80 9.92
N GLU A 84 -4.98 9.78 9.23
CA GLU A 84 -3.74 9.07 9.56
C GLU A 84 -2.83 8.87 8.33
N PRO A 85 -1.52 8.65 8.51
CA PRO A 85 -0.66 8.17 7.43
C PRO A 85 -1.15 6.80 6.93
N LEU A 86 -0.75 6.39 5.72
CA LEU A 86 -1.05 5.02 5.24
C LEU A 86 -0.57 3.94 6.20
N SER A 87 0.56 4.19 6.88
CA SER A 87 1.10 3.34 7.93
C SER A 87 1.71 4.18 9.04
N ILE A 88 1.17 4.03 10.25
CA ILE A 88 1.73 4.63 11.47
C ILE A 88 3.15 4.09 11.73
N TYR A 89 3.38 2.80 11.47
CA TYR A 89 4.69 2.17 11.67
C TYR A 89 5.80 2.81 10.83
N TYR A 90 5.48 3.23 9.61
CA TYR A 90 6.42 3.89 8.72
C TYR A 90 6.30 5.42 8.72
N ALA A 91 5.51 6.02 9.62
CA ALA A 91 5.40 7.46 9.69
C ALA A 91 6.75 8.09 10.10
N SER A 92 7.24 9.02 9.28
CA SER A 92 8.42 9.82 9.62
C SER A 92 8.03 11.15 10.26
N LYS A 93 6.98 11.80 9.71
CA LYS A 93 6.44 13.05 10.24
C LYS A 93 4.99 13.22 9.80
N ASP A 94 4.06 13.20 10.73
CA ASP A 94 2.61 13.29 10.52
C ASP A 94 2.13 12.30 9.43
N LEU A 95 1.75 12.78 8.24
CA LEU A 95 1.32 11.94 7.12
C LEU A 95 2.48 11.49 6.20
N LEU A 96 3.69 12.03 6.41
CA LEU A 96 4.88 11.64 5.64
C LEU A 96 5.40 10.28 6.09
N LEU A 97 5.78 9.47 5.11
CA LEU A 97 6.29 8.12 5.31
C LEU A 97 7.80 8.04 5.08
N ASN A 98 8.46 7.22 5.89
CA ASN A 98 9.85 6.83 5.68
C ASN A 98 9.95 5.82 4.52
N ARG A 99 9.99 6.34 3.28
CA ARG A 99 10.11 5.52 2.06
C ARG A 99 11.36 4.64 2.06
N GLN A 100 12.47 5.11 2.64
CA GLN A 100 13.70 4.33 2.72
C GLN A 100 13.52 3.08 3.61
N ALA A 101 12.78 3.20 4.72
CA ALA A 101 12.47 2.07 5.59
C ALA A 101 11.53 1.06 4.91
N LEU A 102 10.56 1.51 4.11
CA LEU A 102 9.75 0.60 3.28
C LEU A 102 10.65 -0.14 2.28
N TRP A 103 11.51 0.60 1.59
CA TRP A 103 12.32 0.08 0.50
C TRP A 103 13.31 -1.00 0.97
N LYS A 104 13.88 -0.83 2.18
CA LYS A 104 14.78 -1.81 2.83
C LYS A 104 14.21 -3.23 2.88
N LYS A 105 12.89 -3.39 2.96
CA LYS A 105 12.24 -4.71 2.96
C LYS A 105 12.57 -5.53 1.70
N TYR A 106 12.87 -4.88 0.59
CA TYR A 106 13.08 -5.50 -0.72
C TYR A 106 14.56 -5.61 -1.11
N GLU A 107 15.49 -5.13 -0.27
CA GLU A 107 16.94 -5.21 -0.54
C GLU A 107 17.40 -6.66 -0.77
N ASN A 108 16.89 -7.60 0.02
CA ASN A 108 17.23 -9.02 -0.11
C ASN A 108 16.79 -9.60 -1.47
N PHE A 109 15.61 -9.19 -1.97
CA PHE A 109 15.16 -9.59 -3.30
C PHE A 109 16.16 -9.15 -4.37
N PHE A 110 16.52 -7.86 -4.37
CA PHE A 110 17.48 -7.30 -5.34
C PHE A 110 18.91 -7.81 -5.17
N ALA A 111 19.27 -8.36 -4.02
CA ALA A 111 20.56 -9.02 -3.82
C ALA A 111 20.58 -10.44 -4.41
N CYS A 112 19.44 -11.11 -4.50
CA CYS A 112 19.32 -12.48 -5.01
C CYS A 112 19.06 -12.55 -6.52
N VAL A 113 18.55 -11.49 -7.14
CA VAL A 113 18.25 -11.45 -8.58
C VAL A 113 19.28 -10.59 -9.32
N ASP A 114 19.88 -11.13 -10.38
CA ASP A 114 20.89 -10.44 -11.19
C ASP A 114 20.34 -9.92 -12.54
N PHE A 115 19.11 -10.28 -12.88
CA PHE A 115 18.48 -9.96 -14.17
C PHE A 115 17.74 -8.62 -14.18
N VAL A 116 17.54 -8.00 -13.02
CA VAL A 116 16.78 -6.75 -12.89
C VAL A 116 17.70 -5.55 -13.11
N SER A 117 17.36 -4.69 -14.07
CA SER A 117 18.13 -3.45 -14.31
C SER A 117 17.93 -2.40 -13.22
N ILE A 118 18.75 -1.33 -13.23
CA ILE A 118 18.59 -0.21 -12.28
C ILE A 118 17.23 0.47 -12.47
N GLU A 119 16.81 0.68 -13.72
CA GLU A 119 15.53 1.29 -14.05
C GLU A 119 14.36 0.40 -13.60
N GLU A 120 14.48 -0.91 -13.80
CA GLU A 120 13.47 -1.89 -13.36
C GLU A 120 13.39 -2.00 -11.85
N LYS A 121 14.50 -1.75 -11.14
CA LYS A 121 14.52 -1.67 -9.69
C LYS A 121 13.84 -0.40 -9.16
N GLU A 122 14.06 0.73 -9.84
CA GLU A 122 13.38 2.00 -9.52
C GLU A 122 11.87 1.94 -9.78
N GLU A 123 11.42 1.11 -10.73
CA GLU A 123 10.00 0.94 -11.04
C GLU A 123 9.18 0.46 -9.82
N LEU A 124 9.80 -0.24 -8.86
CA LEU A 124 9.15 -0.65 -7.60
C LEU A 124 8.53 0.53 -6.85
N ASP A 125 9.11 1.74 -6.95
CA ASP A 125 8.64 2.92 -6.24
C ASP A 125 7.17 3.26 -6.52
N LYS A 126 6.68 2.93 -7.72
CA LYS A 126 5.29 3.15 -8.13
C LYS A 126 4.31 2.25 -7.39
N TYR A 127 4.77 1.10 -6.92
CA TYR A 127 3.95 0.09 -6.26
C TYR A 127 4.07 0.11 -4.74
N LEU A 128 5.13 0.73 -4.17
CA LEU A 128 5.42 0.68 -2.74
C LEU A 128 4.25 1.09 -1.84
N MET A 129 3.50 2.12 -2.23
CA MET A 129 2.40 2.63 -1.41
C MET A 129 1.22 1.66 -1.37
N LEU A 130 1.05 0.82 -2.41
CA LEU A 130 0.00 -0.19 -2.45
C LEU A 130 0.23 -1.27 -1.39
N ASN A 131 1.48 -1.54 -1.00
CA ASN A 131 1.80 -2.47 0.08
C ASN A 131 1.26 -2.02 1.44
N LEU A 132 0.95 -0.72 1.59
CA LEU A 132 0.41 -0.16 2.82
C LEU A 132 -1.12 -0.16 2.86
N ILE A 133 -1.80 -0.62 1.80
CA ILE A 133 -3.27 -0.76 1.79
C ILE A 133 -3.68 -1.85 2.78
N THR A 134 -3.01 -3.00 2.71
CA THR A 134 -3.21 -4.09 3.67
C THR A 134 -2.57 -3.70 5.01
N PRO A 135 -3.34 -3.67 6.12
CA PRO A 135 -2.76 -3.44 7.44
C PRO A 135 -1.71 -4.51 7.77
N MET A 136 -0.52 -4.09 8.19
CA MET A 136 0.57 -5.02 8.53
C MET A 136 0.25 -5.82 9.79
N SER A 137 -0.39 -6.96 9.61
CA SER A 137 -0.55 -8.00 10.65
C SER A 137 0.50 -9.10 10.53
N ASN A 138 1.02 -9.32 9.32
CA ASN A 138 2.10 -10.28 9.03
C ASN A 138 3.33 -9.53 8.49
N GLU A 139 4.39 -9.45 9.29
CA GLU A 139 5.63 -8.77 8.90
C GLU A 139 6.31 -9.42 7.68
N HIS A 140 6.15 -10.74 7.53
CA HIS A 140 6.72 -11.49 6.41
C HIS A 140 5.96 -11.28 5.10
N TYR A 141 4.73 -10.78 5.13
CA TYR A 141 3.93 -10.53 3.94
C TYR A 141 4.62 -9.53 3.01
N LEU A 142 4.95 -9.95 1.79
CA LEU A 142 5.78 -9.14 0.88
C LEU A 142 5.06 -7.89 0.38
N GLY A 143 3.72 -7.93 0.31
CA GLY A 143 2.87 -6.79 -0.01
C GLY A 143 2.27 -6.82 -1.42
N ASP A 144 1.07 -6.28 -1.54
CA ASP A 144 0.24 -6.34 -2.76
C ASP A 144 0.89 -5.61 -3.94
N GLY A 145 1.43 -4.43 -3.69
CA GLY A 145 2.21 -3.68 -4.67
C GLY A 145 3.46 -4.42 -5.13
N PHE A 146 4.16 -5.12 -4.23
CA PHE A 146 5.31 -5.92 -4.61
C PHE A 146 4.90 -7.09 -5.52
N PHE A 147 3.73 -7.71 -5.31
CA PHE A 147 3.23 -8.74 -6.21
C PHE A 147 2.90 -8.21 -7.60
N LEU A 148 2.28 -7.02 -7.69
CA LEU A 148 2.06 -6.35 -8.98
C LEU A 148 3.37 -5.98 -9.67
N TYR A 149 4.37 -5.56 -8.92
CA TYR A 149 5.73 -5.37 -9.43
C TYR A 149 6.35 -6.67 -9.97
N LEU A 150 6.22 -7.79 -9.26
CA LEU A 150 6.70 -9.10 -9.73
C LEU A 150 5.95 -9.57 -10.98
N LYS A 151 4.63 -9.32 -11.08
CA LYS A 151 3.84 -9.56 -12.29
C LYS A 151 4.40 -8.77 -13.47
N TRP A 152 4.70 -7.49 -13.25
CA TRP A 152 5.33 -6.64 -14.26
C TRP A 152 6.71 -7.17 -14.69
N LEU A 153 7.55 -7.61 -13.76
CA LEU A 153 8.84 -8.25 -14.08
C LEU A 153 8.67 -9.53 -14.90
N ILE A 154 7.71 -10.39 -14.57
CA ILE A 154 7.42 -11.63 -15.35
C ILE A 154 7.07 -11.30 -16.80
N SER A 155 6.36 -10.20 -17.05
CA SER A 155 6.00 -9.78 -18.41
C SER A 155 7.22 -9.40 -19.25
N ARG A 156 8.31 -8.98 -18.60
CA ARG A 156 9.55 -8.52 -19.25
C ARG A 156 10.62 -9.60 -19.33
N HIS A 157 10.68 -10.45 -18.31
CA HIS A 157 11.66 -11.53 -18.17
C HIS A 157 10.93 -12.88 -18.00
N PRO A 158 10.19 -13.36 -19.02
CA PRO A 158 9.41 -14.59 -18.91
C PRO A 158 10.29 -15.84 -18.71
N ASP A 159 11.56 -15.79 -19.14
CA ASP A 159 12.58 -16.81 -18.91
C ASP A 159 13.01 -16.90 -17.43
N LYS A 160 12.81 -15.82 -16.66
CA LYS A 160 13.14 -15.71 -15.23
C LYS A 160 11.98 -16.02 -14.30
N ILE A 161 10.85 -16.50 -14.83
CA ILE A 161 9.65 -16.81 -14.04
C ILE A 161 9.91 -17.76 -12.87
N GLN A 162 10.84 -18.72 -13.01
CA GLN A 162 11.14 -19.65 -11.91
C GLN A 162 11.78 -18.94 -10.71
N GLU A 163 12.70 -18.01 -10.94
CA GLU A 163 13.36 -17.24 -9.88
C GLU A 163 12.34 -16.32 -9.19
N ILE A 164 11.47 -15.66 -9.96
CA ILE A 164 10.41 -14.79 -9.44
C ILE A 164 9.38 -15.58 -8.62
N MET A 165 9.02 -16.79 -9.08
CA MET A 165 8.03 -17.64 -8.40
C MET A 165 8.48 -18.11 -7.01
N GLN A 166 9.78 -18.22 -6.76
CA GLN A 166 10.29 -18.57 -5.42
C GLN A 166 9.90 -17.51 -4.39
N TRP A 167 9.84 -16.24 -4.80
CA TRP A 167 9.40 -15.14 -3.94
C TRP A 167 7.88 -15.10 -3.82
N LEU A 168 7.15 -15.25 -4.93
CA LEU A 168 5.68 -15.27 -4.92
C LEU A 168 5.10 -16.39 -4.07
N LEU A 169 5.70 -17.59 -4.12
CA LEU A 169 5.25 -18.77 -3.39
C LEU A 169 5.91 -18.92 -2.02
N ASN A 170 6.53 -17.86 -1.49
CA ASN A 170 7.10 -17.89 -0.15
C ASN A 170 6.03 -18.31 0.88
N PRO A 171 6.26 -19.38 1.66
CA PRO A 171 5.24 -19.90 2.58
C PRO A 171 4.83 -18.92 3.68
N GLN A 172 5.70 -17.99 4.08
CA GLN A 172 5.49 -17.09 5.21
C GLN A 172 4.76 -15.80 4.82
N GLY A 173 4.86 -15.38 3.56
CA GLY A 173 4.35 -14.08 3.16
C GLY A 173 4.25 -13.84 1.66
N GLY A 174 4.20 -14.91 0.87
CA GLY A 174 3.94 -14.84 -0.56
C GLY A 174 2.49 -14.48 -0.90
N ILE A 175 2.18 -14.46 -2.19
CA ILE A 175 0.90 -14.00 -2.75
C ILE A 175 -0.30 -14.83 -2.30
N LEU A 176 -0.08 -16.07 -1.85
CA LEU A 176 -1.16 -16.93 -1.35
C LEU A 176 -1.77 -16.44 -0.02
N HIS A 177 -1.15 -15.47 0.65
CA HIS A 177 -1.70 -14.80 1.83
C HIS A 177 -2.56 -13.58 1.49
N PHE A 178 -2.71 -13.25 0.19
CA PHE A 178 -3.54 -12.15 -0.25
C PHE A 178 -4.99 -12.31 0.21
N VAL A 179 -5.55 -11.18 0.66
CA VAL A 179 -6.97 -11.02 0.96
C VAL A 179 -7.47 -9.77 0.24
N SER A 180 -8.74 -9.75 -0.10
CA SER A 180 -9.37 -8.61 -0.79
C SER A 180 -9.09 -7.29 -0.06
N ILE A 181 -8.51 -6.33 -0.78
CA ILE A 181 -8.22 -4.97 -0.36
C ILE A 181 -9.26 -3.96 -0.87
N ALA A 182 -10.20 -4.38 -1.74
CA ALA A 182 -11.20 -3.52 -2.35
C ALA A 182 -11.93 -2.60 -1.33
N ASP A 183 -12.35 -3.16 -0.19
CA ASP A 183 -13.07 -2.42 0.86
C ASP A 183 -12.15 -1.63 1.80
N MET A 184 -10.82 -1.75 1.66
CA MET A 184 -9.81 -1.04 2.45
C MET A 184 -9.35 0.26 1.78
N VAL A 185 -9.82 0.55 0.57
CA VAL A 185 -9.48 1.73 -0.24
C VAL A 185 -10.76 2.47 -0.63
N TYR A 186 -10.67 3.80 -0.74
CA TYR A 186 -11.73 4.63 -1.30
C TYR A 186 -11.18 5.60 -2.38
N PRO A 187 -11.80 5.67 -3.58
CA PRO A 187 -12.90 4.82 -4.06
C PRO A 187 -12.54 3.33 -4.07
N ARG A 188 -13.56 2.46 -4.10
CA ARG A 188 -13.36 1.02 -3.98
C ARG A 188 -12.42 0.51 -5.07
N ALA A 189 -11.35 -0.19 -4.67
CA ALA A 189 -10.29 -0.59 -5.58
C ALA A 189 -10.54 -1.97 -6.22
N ASP A 190 -11.73 -2.19 -6.77
CA ASP A 190 -12.13 -3.49 -7.35
C ASP A 190 -11.15 -3.95 -8.44
N ALA A 191 -10.64 -3.02 -9.25
CA ALA A 191 -9.68 -3.32 -10.31
C ALA A 191 -8.34 -3.86 -9.80
N LEU A 192 -7.83 -3.36 -8.66
CA LEU A 192 -6.58 -3.87 -8.08
C LEU A 192 -6.77 -5.28 -7.52
N ASP A 193 -7.92 -5.52 -6.90
CA ASP A 193 -8.31 -6.83 -6.39
C ASP A 193 -8.41 -7.87 -7.51
N GLU A 194 -9.17 -7.54 -8.56
CA GLU A 194 -9.30 -8.37 -9.77
C GLU A 194 -7.94 -8.65 -10.39
N GLU A 195 -7.06 -7.64 -10.46
CA GLU A 195 -5.74 -7.79 -11.04
C GLU A 195 -4.86 -8.82 -10.31
N ILE A 196 -4.92 -8.85 -8.98
CA ILE A 196 -4.18 -9.81 -8.16
C ILE A 196 -4.82 -11.20 -8.26
N TRP A 197 -6.15 -11.30 -8.24
CA TRP A 197 -6.85 -12.57 -8.40
C TRP A 197 -6.58 -13.23 -9.76
N ASP A 198 -6.58 -12.43 -10.83
CA ASP A 198 -6.28 -12.91 -12.18
C ASP A 198 -4.81 -13.32 -12.28
N PHE A 199 -3.89 -12.58 -11.66
CA PHE A 199 -2.50 -13.00 -11.58
C PHE A 199 -2.33 -14.35 -10.87
N MET A 200 -3.03 -14.56 -9.76
CA MET A 200 -3.02 -15.83 -9.03
C MET A 200 -3.58 -16.98 -9.89
N ARG A 201 -4.70 -16.73 -10.57
CA ARG A 201 -5.41 -17.71 -11.40
C ARG A 201 -4.62 -18.14 -12.63
N ASP A 202 -4.06 -17.17 -13.34
CA ASP A 202 -3.51 -17.40 -14.68
C ASP A 202 -2.04 -17.81 -14.65
N ILE A 203 -1.30 -17.39 -13.62
CA ILE A 203 0.14 -17.61 -13.54
C ILE A 203 0.51 -18.45 -12.32
N VAL A 204 0.09 -18.07 -11.11
CA VAL A 204 0.56 -18.69 -9.85
C VAL A 204 0.06 -20.12 -9.68
N PHE A 205 -1.26 -20.35 -9.76
CA PHE A 205 -1.83 -21.69 -9.56
C PHE A 205 -1.40 -22.69 -10.64
N PRO A 206 -1.35 -22.34 -11.94
CA PRO A 206 -0.84 -23.24 -12.97
C PRO A 206 0.62 -23.62 -12.74
N PHE A 207 1.46 -22.68 -12.28
CA PHE A 207 2.87 -22.93 -11.98
C PHE A 207 3.04 -23.90 -10.79
N ASP A 208 2.38 -23.65 -9.66
CA ASP A 208 2.44 -24.52 -8.47
C ASP A 208 1.95 -25.95 -8.80
N SER A 209 0.86 -26.06 -9.59
CA SER A 209 0.34 -27.37 -10.02
C SER A 209 1.35 -28.17 -10.86
N LYS A 210 2.11 -27.51 -11.75
CA LYS A 210 3.14 -28.15 -12.57
C LYS A 210 4.31 -28.62 -11.72
N GLN A 211 4.76 -27.82 -10.74
CA GLN A 211 5.83 -28.22 -9.82
C GLN A 211 5.44 -29.43 -8.98
N ARG A 212 4.24 -29.43 -8.39
CA ARG A 212 3.75 -30.58 -7.59
C ARG A 212 3.65 -31.85 -8.42
N LYS A 213 3.17 -31.76 -9.67
CA LYS A 213 3.12 -32.90 -10.60
C LYS A 213 4.51 -33.45 -10.93
N ALA A 214 5.48 -32.57 -11.22
CA ALA A 214 6.86 -32.97 -11.48
C ALA A 214 7.49 -33.71 -10.28
N LEU A 215 7.29 -33.19 -9.07
CA LEU A 215 7.77 -33.81 -7.82
C LEU A 215 7.10 -35.17 -7.56
N ALA A 216 5.80 -35.30 -7.82
CA ALA A 216 5.07 -36.56 -7.67
C ALA A 216 5.61 -37.64 -8.62
N THR A 217 5.90 -37.28 -9.88
CA THR A 217 6.45 -38.23 -10.86
C THR A 217 7.88 -38.69 -10.54
N LEU A 218 8.67 -37.87 -9.85
CA LEU A 218 10.02 -38.24 -9.40
C LEU A 218 9.95 -39.25 -8.24
N LYS A 219 9.00 -39.11 -7.30
CA LYS A 219 8.81 -40.04 -6.19
C LYS A 219 8.29 -41.42 -6.61
N THR A 220 7.59 -41.52 -7.74
CA THR A 220 7.11 -42.81 -8.27
C THR A 220 8.17 -43.58 -9.09
N ARG A 221 9.34 -42.98 -9.35
CA ARG A 221 10.42 -43.56 -10.17
C ARG A 221 11.66 -43.97 -9.34
N ALA A 222 11.59 -43.84 -8.02
CA ALA A 222 12.60 -44.30 -7.06
C ALA A 222 12.05 -45.52 -6.31
#